data_AF-A0A529HQW9-F1
#
_entry.id   AF-A0A529HQW9-F1
#
_cell.length_a   1.000
_cell.length_b   1.000
_cell.length_c   1.000
_cell.angle_alpha   90.00
_cell.angle_beta   90.00
_cell.angle_gamma   90.00
#
_symmetry.space_group_name_H-M   'P 1'
#
loop_
_entity.id
_entity.type
_entity.pdbx_description
1 polymer ?
#
loop_
_entity_poly.entity_id
_entity_poly.type
_entity_poly.pdbx_seq_one_letter_code
_entity_poly.pdbx_strand_id
1 'polypeptide(L)'
;TVKPGINLLVSPEEDDPDRGVAKIKLLKAAFEDPDAEIPWQQKKRFDDFDYGYALTVHKAQGSQWNDVVLFDESWAFKETRQRWLYTAITRAAERLTVVR
;
A
#
# COMPACT_ATOMS: atom_id res chain seq x y z
N THR A 1 19.50 5.85 25.04
CA THR A 1 19.69 5.89 23.58
C THR A 1 18.49 5.24 22.92
N VAL A 2 17.63 6.00 22.24
CA VAL A 2 16.42 5.46 21.59
C VAL A 2 16.86 4.54 20.45
N LYS A 3 16.38 3.30 20.42
CA LYS A 3 16.70 2.36 19.33
C LYS A 3 16.12 2.93 18.03
N PRO A 4 16.90 3.00 16.93
CA PRO A 4 16.42 3.58 15.67
C PRO A 4 15.34 2.72 14.99
N GLY A 5 15.19 1.46 15.39
CA GLY A 5 14.27 0.50 14.77
C GLY A 5 13.08 0.12 15.63
N ILE A 6 11.93 -0.09 14.97
CA ILE A 6 10.71 -0.66 15.54
C ILE A 6 10.50 -2.03 14.89
N ASN A 7 10.21 -3.06 15.69
CA ASN A 7 9.80 -4.36 15.16
C ASN A 7 8.28 -4.45 15.23
N LEU A 8 7.63 -4.78 14.11
CA LEU A 8 6.20 -5.01 14.06
C LEU A 8 5.90 -6.44 13.61
N LEU A 9 4.76 -6.94 14.06
CA LEU A 9 4.13 -8.17 13.59
C LEU A 9 2.91 -7.75 12.80
N VAL A 10 2.89 -8.08 11.51
CA VAL A 10 1.79 -7.74 10.59
C VAL A 10 1.06 -9.02 10.21
N SER A 11 -0.23 -9.04 10.52
CA SER A 11 -1.15 -10.10 10.13
C SER A 11 -1.94 -9.65 8.89
N PRO A 12 -2.22 -10.54 7.94
CA PRO A 12 -3.17 -10.26 6.87
C PRO A 12 -4.57 -9.94 7.43
N GLU A 13 -5.36 -9.18 6.66
CA GLU A 13 -6.73 -8.82 7.03
C GLU A 13 -7.72 -9.98 6.86
N GLU A 14 -7.47 -10.88 5.90
CA GLU A 14 -8.22 -12.13 5.79
C GLU A 14 -7.78 -13.05 6.93
N ASP A 15 -8.75 -13.52 7.74
CA ASP A 15 -8.60 -14.59 8.75
C ASP A 15 -8.28 -15.95 8.08
N ASP A 16 -7.26 -15.96 7.22
CA ASP A 16 -6.66 -17.16 6.65
C ASP A 16 -5.57 -17.63 7.63
N PRO A 17 -5.81 -18.69 8.43
CA PRO A 17 -4.86 -19.16 9.44
C PRO A 17 -3.54 -19.64 8.83
N ASP A 18 -3.52 -19.95 7.53
CA ASP A 18 -2.34 -20.40 6.81
C ASP A 18 -1.48 -19.22 6.31
N ARG A 19 -2.04 -18.01 6.22
CA ARG A 19 -1.24 -16.80 5.97
C ARG A 19 -0.58 -16.33 7.26
N GLY A 20 0.62 -16.85 7.52
CA GLY A 20 1.42 -16.53 8.70
C GLY A 20 1.71 -15.03 8.89
N VAL A 21 1.96 -14.67 10.15
CA VAL A 21 2.32 -13.31 10.57
C VAL A 21 3.71 -12.93 10.03
N ALA A 22 3.80 -11.79 9.35
CA ALA A 22 5.06 -11.25 8.86
C ALA A 22 5.74 -10.41 9.95
N LYS A 23 7.01 -10.72 10.25
CA LYS A 23 7.84 -9.91 11.15
C LYS A 23 8.65 -8.91 10.33
N ILE A 24 8.36 -7.62 10.52
CA ILE A 24 9.04 -6.53 9.82
C ILE A 24 9.80 -5.65 10.80
N LYS A 25 10.88 -5.03 10.30
CA LYS A 25 11.74 -4.14 11.06
C LYS A 25 11.80 -2.78 10.38
N LEU A 26 11.16 -1.79 10.99
CA LEU A 26 10.98 -0.46 10.44
C LEU A 26 11.92 0.57 11.05
N LEU A 27 12.24 1.60 10.27
CA LEU A 27 12.99 2.75 10.73
C LEU A 27 12.04 3.78 11.36
N LYS A 28 12.20 4.05 12.67
CA LYS A 28 11.30 4.94 13.42
C LYS A 28 11.23 6.35 12.83
N ALA A 29 12.38 6.86 12.38
CA ALA A 29 12.48 8.19 11.76
C ALA A 29 11.61 8.33 10.50
N ALA A 30 11.38 7.25 9.75
CA ALA A 30 10.55 7.30 8.55
C ALA A 30 9.07 7.59 8.83
N PHE A 31 8.61 7.40 10.07
CA PHE A 31 7.22 7.64 10.49
C PHE A 31 7.07 8.87 11.39
N GLU A 32 8.10 9.17 12.20
CA GLU A 32 8.07 10.33 13.12
C GLU A 32 8.45 11.65 12.44
N ASP A 33 9.30 11.59 11.41
CA ASP A 33 9.80 12.76 10.69
C ASP A 33 9.85 12.46 9.19
N PRO A 34 8.71 12.57 8.47
CA PRO A 34 8.60 12.20 7.06
C PRO A 34 9.49 13.04 6.14
N ASP A 35 9.79 14.28 6.56
CA ASP A 35 10.59 15.23 5.79
C ASP A 35 12.09 15.08 6.04
N ALA A 36 12.50 14.24 7.00
CA ALA A 36 13.90 13.99 7.28
C ALA A 36 14.60 13.27 6.12
N GLU A 37 15.72 13.83 5.68
CA GLU A 37 16.57 13.18 4.68
C GLU A 37 17.38 12.06 5.35
N ILE A 38 16.93 10.81 5.18
CA ILE A 38 17.57 9.64 5.76
C ILE A 38 18.64 9.09 4.80
N PRO A 39 19.92 8.98 5.23
CA PRO A 39 20.96 8.39 4.40
C PRO A 39 20.61 6.96 3.95
N TRP A 40 20.85 6.65 2.67
CA TRP A 40 20.53 5.33 2.09
C TRP A 40 21.15 4.16 2.89
N GLN A 41 22.39 4.36 3.38
CA GLN A 41 23.14 3.36 4.16
C GLN A 41 22.39 2.93 5.43
N GLN A 42 21.59 3.83 5.99
CA GLN A 42 20.72 3.57 7.13
C GLN A 42 19.41 2.94 6.67
N LYS A 43 18.75 3.51 5.65
CA LYS A 43 17.45 3.04 5.15
C LYS A 43 17.48 1.56 4.74
N LYS A 44 18.51 1.12 4.02
CA LYS A 44 18.65 -0.27 3.52
C LYS A 44 18.68 -1.37 4.59
N ARG A 45 18.83 -1.02 5.86
CA ARG A 45 18.90 -1.96 7.00
C ARG A 45 17.53 -2.26 7.62
N PHE A 46 16.48 -1.66 7.05
CA PHE A 46 15.09 -1.73 7.50
C PHE A 46 14.21 -2.09 6.30
N ASP A 47 13.03 -2.66 6.60
CA ASP A 47 12.03 -2.96 5.59
C ASP A 47 11.30 -1.68 5.18
N ASP A 48 11.02 -1.53 3.88
CA ASP A 48 10.17 -0.46 3.37
C ASP A 48 8.71 -0.82 3.68
N PHE A 49 8.06 0.03 4.47
CA PHE A 49 6.67 -0.09 4.86
C PHE A 49 6.06 1.30 4.91
N ASP A 50 4.81 1.40 4.52
CA ASP A 50 4.07 2.66 4.48
C ASP A 50 2.58 2.38 4.69
N TYR A 51 1.82 3.42 5.00
CA TYR A 51 0.38 3.32 5.14
C TYR A 51 -0.31 3.21 3.77
N GLY A 52 -1.31 2.34 3.67
CA GLY A 52 -2.08 2.10 2.45
C GLY A 52 -3.33 2.97 2.32
N TYR A 53 -3.35 4.22 2.83
CA TYR A 53 -4.55 5.08 2.83
C TYR A 53 -5.14 5.31 1.43
N ALA A 54 -4.27 5.43 0.43
CA ALA A 54 -4.62 5.44 -0.98
C ALA A 54 -3.57 4.65 -1.75
N LEU A 55 -4.02 3.80 -2.67
CA LEU A 55 -3.14 2.97 -3.47
C LEU A 55 -3.29 3.31 -4.94
N THR A 56 -2.19 3.25 -5.67
CA THR A 56 -2.27 3.26 -7.12
C THR A 56 -2.92 1.96 -7.60
N VAL A 57 -3.63 2.02 -8.72
CA VAL A 57 -4.26 0.84 -9.32
C VAL A 57 -3.23 -0.28 -9.57
N HIS A 58 -1.99 0.08 -9.91
CA HIS A 58 -0.90 -0.87 -10.09
C HIS A 58 -0.52 -1.60 -8.80
N LYS A 59 -0.41 -0.89 -7.67
CA LYS A 59 -0.11 -1.50 -6.36
C LYS A 59 -1.27 -2.36 -5.84
N ALA A 60 -2.50 -2.06 -6.25
CA ALA A 60 -3.70 -2.80 -5.85
C ALA A 60 -3.95 -4.09 -6.65
N GLN A 61 -3.14 -4.39 -7.66
CA GLN A 61 -3.31 -5.59 -8.49
C GLN A 61 -3.20 -6.87 -7.63
N GLY A 62 -4.17 -7.77 -7.78
CA GLY A 62 -4.24 -9.01 -7.01
C GLY A 62 -4.93 -8.90 -5.65
N SER A 63 -5.26 -7.69 -5.20
CA SER A 63 -6.01 -7.44 -3.96
C SER A 63 -7.47 -7.11 -4.22
N GLN A 64 -8.37 -7.34 -3.27
CA GLN A 64 -9.79 -7.01 -3.41
C GLN A 64 -10.33 -6.48 -2.08
N TRP A 65 -11.27 -5.54 -2.14
CA TRP A 65 -11.96 -4.97 -0.98
C TRP A 65 -13.46 -4.84 -1.23
N ASN A 66 -14.27 -4.90 -0.18
CA ASN A 66 -15.73 -4.81 -0.30
C ASN A 66 -16.16 -3.46 -0.89
N ASP A 67 -15.60 -2.37 -0.35
CA ASP A 67 -15.89 -0.99 -0.73
C ASP A 67 -14.65 -0.31 -1.32
N VAL A 68 -14.74 0.14 -2.58
CA VAL A 68 -13.65 0.86 -3.24
C VAL A 68 -14.11 2.23 -3.71
N VAL A 69 -13.32 3.25 -3.38
CA VAL A 69 -13.42 4.59 -3.98
C VAL A 69 -12.31 4.73 -5.02
N LEU A 70 -12.69 4.87 -6.28
CA LEU A 70 -11.79 5.03 -7.41
C LEU A 70 -11.79 6.47 -7.89
N PHE A 71 -10.63 7.13 -7.83
CA PHE A 71 -10.39 8.38 -8.55
C PHE A 71 -10.02 8.06 -10.01
N ASP A 72 -10.84 8.50 -10.98
CA ASP A 72 -10.62 8.23 -12.41
C ASP A 72 -9.47 9.08 -12.98
N GLU A 73 -8.26 8.57 -12.84
CA GLU A 73 -7.05 9.11 -13.48
C GLU A 73 -6.72 8.44 -14.81
N SER A 74 -7.66 7.68 -15.39
CA SER A 74 -7.40 6.90 -16.60
C SER A 74 -7.09 7.74 -17.84
N TRP A 75 -7.33 9.06 -17.77
CA TRP A 75 -6.89 10.04 -18.78
C TRP A 75 -5.37 10.06 -18.97
N ALA A 76 -4.59 9.72 -17.93
CA ALA A 76 -3.13 9.62 -18.00
C ALA A 76 -2.67 8.42 -18.86
N PHE A 77 -3.57 7.46 -19.12
CA PHE A 77 -3.27 6.20 -19.80
C PHE A 77 -4.07 6.06 -21.11
N LYS A 78 -4.00 7.05 -22.01
CA LYS A 78 -4.90 7.16 -23.18
C LYS A 78 -5.11 5.86 -23.97
N GLU A 79 -4.03 5.16 -24.33
CA GLU A 79 -4.07 3.93 -25.13
C GLU A 79 -4.57 2.70 -24.34
N THR A 80 -4.36 2.70 -23.03
CA THR A 80 -4.68 1.59 -22.14
C THR A 80 -5.80 1.92 -21.15
N ARG A 81 -6.53 3.02 -21.38
CA ARG A 81 -7.55 3.59 -20.49
C ARG A 81 -8.53 2.53 -20.01
N GLN A 82 -9.07 1.76 -20.96
CA GLN A 82 -10.04 0.70 -20.66
C GLN A 82 -9.44 -0.42 -19.81
N ARG A 83 -8.19 -0.82 -20.05
CA ARG A 83 -7.51 -1.86 -19.27
C ARG A 83 -7.23 -1.37 -17.85
N TRP A 84 -6.77 -0.14 -17.71
CA TRP A 84 -6.54 0.48 -16.40
C TRP A 84 -7.83 0.57 -15.59
N LEU A 85 -8.91 1.06 -16.21
CA LEU A 85 -10.23 1.12 -15.57
C LEU A 85 -10.74 -0.27 -15.19
N TYR A 86 -10.60 -1.26 -16.08
CA TYR A 86 -10.97 -2.63 -15.77
C TYR A 86 -10.23 -3.18 -14.54
N THR A 87 -8.91 -2.97 -14.47
CA THR A 87 -8.12 -3.38 -13.31
C THR A 87 -8.60 -2.69 -12.04
N ALA A 88 -8.88 -1.38 -12.10
CA ALA A 88 -9.34 -0.60 -10.97
C ALA A 88 -10.74 -1.01 -10.48
N ILE A 89 -11.68 -1.16 -11.41
CA ILE A 89 -13.08 -1.54 -11.14
C ILE A 89 -13.15 -2.91 -10.47
N THR A 90 -12.36 -3.88 -10.96
CA THR A 90 -12.34 -5.25 -10.40
C THR A 90 -11.69 -5.37 -9.02
N ARG A 91 -11.20 -4.25 -8.43
CA ARG A 91 -10.75 -4.25 -7.03
C ARG A 91 -11.92 -4.20 -6.04
N ALA A 92 -13.10 -3.74 -6.48
CA ALA A 92 -14.32 -3.73 -5.68
C ALA A 92 -14.99 -5.12 -5.70
N ALA A 93 -15.26 -5.70 -4.54
CA ALA A 93 -16.04 -6.93 -4.42
C ALA A 93 -17.55 -6.65 -4.38
N GLU A 94 -17.97 -5.60 -3.68
CA GLU A 94 -19.40 -5.33 -3.43
C GLU A 94 -19.82 -3.97 -3.98
N ARG A 95 -19.10 -2.89 -3.64
CA ARG A 95 -19.47 -1.52 -4.00
C ARG A 95 -18.29 -0.74 -4.54
N LEU A 96 -18.53 -0.07 -5.66
CA LEU A 96 -17.59 0.86 -6.30
C LEU A 96 -18.19 2.26 -6.33
N THR A 97 -17.43 3.23 -5.83
CA THR A 97 -17.70 4.67 -6.00
C THR A 97 -16.64 5.25 -6.93
N VAL A 98 -17.05 5.88 -8.03
CA VAL A 98 -16.10 6.52 -8.96
C VAL A 98 -16.19 8.03 -8.82
N VAL A 99 -15.05 8.66 -8.56
CA VAL A 99 -14.86 10.11 -8.52
C VAL A 99 -14.16 10.53 -9.81
N ARG A 100 -14.70 11.53 -10.51
CA ARG A 100 -14.21 11.96 -11.83
C ARG A 100 -13.96 13.46 -11.88
#